data_AF-A0A6P1KRR2-F1
#
_entry.id   AF-A0A6P1KRR2-F1
#
_cell.length_a   1.000
_cell.length_b   1.000
_cell.length_c   1.000
_cell.angle_alpha   90.00
_cell.angle_beta   90.00
_cell.angle_gamma   90.00
#
_symmetry.space_group_name_H-M   'P 1'
#
loop_
_entity.id
_entity.type
_entity.pdbx_description
1 polymer ?
#
loop_
_entity_poly.entity_id
_entity_poly.type
_entity_poly.pdbx_seq_one_letter_code
_entity_poly.pdbx_strand_id
1 'polypeptide(L)'
;MIIIDSQAVKNTCNASVESKGFCFYKATNGIKRHLAIDTLGFPFFTHCTRANVSDDAGLIEMFTLNIDYFKSKPIDIPKITILLDHGYHPEYLTQELEQIYPEIMTKIQFQLSTKPSKQEKAAQEKSGFVPAIARWVIERSNAWMERCKILVKNFERTLVSATAKLNLCFIRLMIKRLAAPS
;
A
#
# COMPACT_ATOMS: atom_id res chain seq x y z
N MET A 1 7.04 -5.78 10.50
CA MET A 1 7.09 -5.69 9.03
C MET A 1 5.80 -5.06 8.55
N ILE A 2 5.89 -4.11 7.63
CA ILE A 2 4.77 -3.47 6.94
C ILE A 2 4.92 -3.76 5.45
N ILE A 3 3.86 -4.20 4.79
CA ILE A 3 3.87 -4.51 3.35
C ILE A 3 3.08 -3.42 2.64
N ILE A 4 3.63 -2.86 1.56
CA ILE A 4 3.00 -1.76 0.83
C ILE A 4 2.76 -2.15 -0.64
N ASP A 5 1.58 -1.82 -1.12
CA ASP A 5 1.18 -1.98 -2.52
C ASP A 5 0.16 -0.90 -2.89
N SER A 6 0.05 -0.65 -4.20
CA SER A 6 -0.91 0.29 -4.76
C SER A 6 -1.87 -0.39 -5.74
N GLN A 7 -3.15 -0.09 -5.59
CA GLN A 7 -4.21 -0.60 -6.45
C GLN A 7 -4.91 0.55 -7.19
N ALA A 8 -4.87 0.53 -8.53
CA ALA A 8 -5.62 1.48 -9.34
C ALA A 8 -7.06 0.99 -9.51
N VAL A 9 -8.05 1.87 -9.30
CA VAL A 9 -9.47 1.53 -9.37
C VAL A 9 -10.24 2.56 -10.19
N LYS A 10 -11.16 2.07 -11.03
CA LYS A 10 -11.98 2.90 -11.91
C LYS A 10 -12.94 3.78 -11.12
N ASN A 11 -13.08 5.03 -11.56
CA ASN A 11 -14.10 5.95 -11.04
C ASN A 11 -15.48 5.69 -11.66
N THR A 12 -16.53 6.11 -10.95
CA THR A 12 -17.85 6.34 -11.55
C THR A 12 -18.02 7.80 -11.97
N CYS A 13 -19.18 8.14 -12.54
CA CYS A 13 -19.51 9.50 -12.98
C CYS A 13 -19.51 10.55 -11.86
N ASN A 14 -19.58 10.13 -10.60
CA ASN A 14 -19.62 11.04 -9.43
C ASN A 14 -18.25 11.59 -9.04
N ALA A 15 -17.16 10.98 -9.52
CA ALA A 15 -15.82 11.42 -9.18
C ALA A 15 -15.54 12.79 -9.79
N SER A 16 -14.99 13.70 -8.98
CA SER A 16 -14.62 15.03 -9.45
C SER A 16 -13.44 14.97 -10.43
N VAL A 17 -13.31 15.99 -11.28
CA VAL A 17 -12.11 16.18 -12.11
C VAL A 17 -10.85 16.33 -11.23
N GLU A 18 -11.04 16.88 -10.04
CA GLU A 18 -10.02 17.06 -9.00
C GLU A 18 -9.56 15.77 -8.33
N SER A 19 -10.36 14.70 -8.32
CA SER A 19 -9.96 13.43 -7.70
C SER A 19 -9.58 12.36 -8.72
N LYS A 20 -9.93 12.52 -10.00
CA LYS A 20 -9.60 11.55 -11.05
C LYS A 20 -8.22 11.80 -11.66
N GLY A 21 -7.61 10.71 -12.12
CA GLY A 21 -6.39 10.70 -12.94
C GLY A 21 -6.36 9.47 -13.85
N PHE A 22 -5.38 9.38 -14.75
CA PHE A 22 -5.22 8.22 -15.63
C PHE A 22 -3.93 7.47 -15.31
N CYS A 23 -4.05 6.18 -14.98
CA CYS A 23 -2.93 5.27 -14.86
C CYS A 23 -2.65 4.64 -16.22
N PHE A 24 -1.54 5.04 -16.86
CA PHE A 24 -1.14 4.51 -18.17
C PHE A 24 -0.85 3.01 -18.12
N TYR A 25 -0.11 2.55 -17.10
CA TYR A 25 0.28 1.15 -16.97
C TYR A 25 -0.91 0.19 -16.90
N LYS A 26 -1.97 0.56 -16.16
CA LYS A 26 -3.19 -0.25 -16.01
C LYS A 26 -4.35 0.22 -16.90
N ALA A 27 -4.10 1.15 -17.83
CA ALA A 27 -5.09 1.82 -18.68
C ALA A 27 -6.40 2.17 -17.92
N THR A 28 -6.25 2.74 -16.72
CA THR A 28 -7.36 2.93 -15.78
C THR A 28 -7.55 4.39 -15.45
N ASN A 29 -8.75 4.91 -15.76
CA ASN A 29 -9.18 6.23 -15.33
C ASN A 29 -9.84 6.13 -13.95
N GLY A 30 -9.18 6.68 -12.94
CA GLY A 30 -9.73 6.72 -11.59
C GLY A 30 -8.74 7.19 -10.52
N ILE A 31 -8.69 6.44 -9.42
CA ILE A 31 -7.80 6.70 -8.28
C ILE A 31 -6.82 5.54 -8.06
N LYS A 32 -5.74 5.79 -7.33
CA LYS A 32 -4.88 4.77 -6.74
C LYS A 32 -5.12 4.70 -5.24
N ARG A 33 -5.21 3.48 -4.72
CA ARG A 33 -5.36 3.17 -3.30
C ARG A 33 -4.03 2.61 -2.84
N HIS A 34 -3.36 3.32 -1.93
CA HIS A 34 -2.13 2.89 -1.29
C HIS A 34 -2.50 2.25 0.04
N LEU A 35 -2.03 1.03 0.23
CA LEU A 35 -2.22 0.29 1.47
C LEU A 35 -0.87 -0.06 2.07
N ALA A 36 -0.69 0.29 3.34
CA ALA A 36 0.40 -0.20 4.18
C ALA A 36 -0.18 -1.13 5.23
N ILE A 37 0.01 -2.44 5.08
CA ILE A 37 -0.59 -3.46 5.95
C ILE A 37 0.44 -4.14 6.86
N ASP A 38 -0.04 -4.72 7.94
CA ASP A 38 0.71 -5.62 8.81
C ASP A 38 0.82 -7.05 8.22
N THR A 39 1.45 -7.95 8.98
CA THR A 39 1.57 -9.37 8.60
C THR A 39 0.24 -10.14 8.61
N LEU A 40 -0.78 -9.63 9.31
CA LEU A 40 -2.12 -10.21 9.36
C LEU A 40 -3.03 -9.72 8.23
N GLY A 41 -2.63 -8.69 7.50
CA GLY A 41 -3.38 -8.07 6.40
C GLY A 41 -4.20 -6.85 6.80
N PHE A 42 -4.05 -6.32 8.01
CA PHE A 42 -4.76 -5.12 8.46
C PHE A 42 -3.93 -3.86 8.18
N PRO A 43 -4.55 -2.77 7.71
CA PRO A 43 -3.85 -1.55 7.35
C PRO A 43 -3.38 -0.79 8.60
N PHE A 44 -2.10 -0.39 8.60
CA PHE A 44 -1.58 0.69 9.44
C PHE A 44 -1.93 2.04 8.84
N PHE A 45 -1.67 2.20 7.55
CA PHE A 45 -1.94 3.43 6.81
C PHE A 45 -2.71 3.12 5.53
N THR A 46 -3.63 4.03 5.20
CA THR A 46 -4.35 4.03 3.95
C THR A 46 -4.28 5.42 3.35
N HIS A 47 -4.09 5.51 2.05
CA HIS A 47 -4.08 6.79 1.34
C HIS A 47 -4.65 6.61 -0.05
N CYS A 48 -5.44 7.57 -0.53
CA CYS A 48 -5.92 7.59 -1.90
C CYS A 48 -5.30 8.76 -2.65
N THR A 49 -4.70 8.48 -3.80
CA THR A 49 -4.22 9.51 -4.73
C THR A 49 -4.95 9.40 -6.07
N ARG A 50 -4.74 10.40 -6.93
CA ARG A 50 -5.18 10.30 -8.33
C ARG A 50 -4.42 9.18 -9.04
N ALA A 51 -5.03 8.54 -10.02
CA ALA A 51 -4.40 7.38 -10.66
C ALA A 51 -3.13 7.69 -11.48
N ASN A 52 -2.86 8.95 -11.83
CA ASN A 52 -1.64 9.37 -12.52
C ASN A 52 -0.45 9.62 -11.58
N VAL A 53 -0.67 9.68 -10.27
CA VAL A 53 0.42 9.84 -9.29
C VAL A 53 1.25 8.56 -9.26
N SER A 54 2.58 8.67 -9.22
CA SER A 54 3.47 7.52 -9.13
C SER A 54 3.30 6.80 -7.78
N ASP A 55 3.70 5.53 -7.73
CA ASP A 55 3.58 4.76 -6.50
C ASP A 55 4.56 5.30 -5.43
N ASP A 56 5.76 5.74 -5.83
CA ASP A 56 6.71 6.40 -4.94
C ASP A 56 6.14 7.70 -4.32
N ALA A 57 5.58 8.59 -5.14
CA ALA A 57 4.97 9.83 -4.65
C ALA A 57 3.79 9.55 -3.72
N GLY A 58 2.95 8.55 -4.04
CA GLY A 58 1.86 8.14 -3.17
C GLY A 58 2.33 7.61 -1.82
N LEU A 59 3.45 6.87 -1.78
CA LEU A 59 4.06 6.40 -0.54
C LEU A 59 4.61 7.56 0.28
N ILE A 60 5.32 8.49 -0.36
CA ILE A 60 5.88 9.70 0.30
C ILE A 60 4.74 10.52 0.93
N GLU A 61 3.67 10.79 0.19
CA GLU A 61 2.50 11.49 0.72
C GLU A 61 1.89 10.75 1.93
N MET A 62 1.70 9.43 1.81
CA MET A 62 1.15 8.59 2.88
C MET A 62 2.01 8.65 4.15
N PHE A 63 3.34 8.60 4.01
CA PHE A 63 4.26 8.66 5.15
C PHE A 63 4.33 10.08 5.74
N THR A 64 4.28 11.11 4.90
CA THR A 64 4.24 12.52 5.32
C THR A 64 3.02 12.79 6.19
N LEU A 65 1.84 12.33 5.75
CA LEU A 65 0.58 12.47 6.50
C LEU A 65 0.60 11.73 7.84
N ASN A 66 1.42 10.69 7.98
CA ASN A 66 1.52 9.87 9.18
C ASN A 66 2.87 10.02 9.89
N ILE A 67 3.58 11.13 9.67
CA ILE A 67 4.96 11.28 10.15
C ILE A 67 5.07 11.22 11.68
N ASP A 68 4.04 11.68 12.38
CA ASP A 68 3.97 11.70 13.85
C ASP A 68 4.02 10.28 14.44
N TYR A 69 3.54 9.26 13.71
CA TYR A 69 3.71 7.86 14.11
C TYR A 69 5.18 7.44 14.15
N PHE A 70 6.00 7.93 13.22
CA PHE A 70 7.43 7.63 13.19
C PHE A 70 8.21 8.44 14.21
N LYS A 71 7.82 9.70 14.45
CA LYS A 71 8.42 10.58 15.46
C LYS A 71 8.16 10.11 16.89
N SER A 72 6.96 9.61 17.17
CA SER A 72 6.58 9.13 18.52
C SER A 72 7.28 7.83 18.93
N LYS A 73 7.92 7.12 18.01
CA LYS A 73 8.61 5.87 18.32
C LYS A 73 9.96 6.13 18.99
N PRO A 74 10.29 5.44 20.09
CA PRO A 74 11.62 5.49 20.71
C PRO A 74 12.74 5.09 19.72
N ILE A 75 13.97 5.50 19.98
CA ILE A 75 15.13 5.18 19.12
C ILE A 75 15.58 3.72 19.31
N ASP A 76 15.37 3.15 20.50
CA ASP A 76 15.90 1.83 20.87
C ASP A 76 15.08 0.63 20.35
N ILE A 77 14.08 0.86 19.50
CA ILE A 77 13.28 -0.22 18.92
C ILE A 77 13.93 -0.73 17.61
N PRO A 78 13.77 -2.02 17.29
CA PRO A 78 14.15 -2.55 15.99
C PRO A 78 13.50 -1.77 14.84
N LYS A 79 14.27 -1.54 13.77
CA LYS A 79 13.78 -0.87 12.57
C LYS A 79 12.56 -1.58 12.00
N ILE A 80 11.57 -0.79 11.59
CA ILE A 80 10.38 -1.31 10.92
C ILE A 80 10.76 -1.66 9.49
N THR A 81 10.77 -2.95 9.16
CA THR A 81 10.92 -3.40 7.77
C THR A 81 9.69 -3.01 6.95
N ILE A 82 9.88 -2.19 5.93
CA ILE A 82 8.91 -1.85 4.89
C ILE A 82 9.21 -2.72 3.67
N LEU A 83 8.32 -3.68 3.39
CA LEU A 83 8.42 -4.56 2.24
C LEU A 83 7.73 -3.93 1.03
N LEU A 84 8.50 -3.70 -0.02
CA LEU A 84 8.08 -3.03 -1.25
C LEU A 84 8.14 -3.95 -2.45
N ASP A 85 7.32 -3.68 -3.46
CA ASP A 85 7.47 -4.27 -4.78
C ASP A 85 8.63 -3.61 -5.56
N HIS A 86 9.11 -4.27 -6.61
CA HIS A 86 10.09 -3.74 -7.56
C HIS A 86 9.60 -2.54 -8.37
N GLY A 87 8.33 -2.16 -8.25
CA GLY A 87 7.82 -0.91 -8.82
C GLY A 87 8.20 0.33 -8.02
N TYR A 88 8.67 0.16 -6.79
CA TYR A 88 9.14 1.23 -5.92
C TYR A 88 10.67 1.36 -5.99
N HIS A 89 11.17 2.57 -5.76
CA HIS A 89 12.60 2.89 -5.85
C HIS A 89 13.14 3.30 -4.46
N PRO A 90 13.71 2.37 -3.67
CA PRO A 90 14.12 2.63 -2.29
C PRO A 90 15.12 3.78 -2.13
N GLU A 91 16.05 3.94 -3.07
CA GLU A 91 17.07 4.99 -3.04
C GLU A 91 16.42 6.37 -3.14
N TYR A 92 15.49 6.54 -4.09
CA TYR A 92 14.73 7.77 -4.27
C TYR A 92 13.81 8.05 -3.07
N LEU A 93 13.09 7.03 -2.60
CA LEU A 93 12.22 7.13 -1.42
C LEU A 93 12.99 7.57 -0.18
N THR A 94 14.20 7.05 0.01
CA THR A 94 15.07 7.41 1.14
C THR A 94 15.42 8.90 1.09
N GLN A 95 15.89 9.39 -0.06
CA GLN A 95 16.28 10.79 -0.22
C GLN A 95 15.14 11.76 0.05
N GLU A 96 13.94 11.47 -0.47
CA GLU A 96 12.76 12.34 -0.29
C GLU A 96 12.24 12.29 1.15
N LEU A 97 12.22 11.11 1.77
CA LEU A 97 11.75 10.98 3.17
C LEU A 97 12.73 11.63 4.16
N GLU A 98 14.04 11.58 3.91
CA GLU A 98 15.04 12.25 4.74
C GLU A 98 14.90 13.78 4.70
N GLN A 99 14.48 14.36 3.56
CA GLN A 99 14.18 15.79 3.47
C GLN A 99 13.00 16.19 4.37
N ILE A 100 12.04 15.30 4.56
CA ILE A 100 10.84 15.54 5.40
C ILE A 100 11.15 15.29 6.88
N TYR A 101 11.87 14.20 7.17
CA TYR A 101 12.27 13.83 8.52
C TYR A 101 13.67 13.15 8.48
N PRO A 102 14.74 13.88 8.81
CA PRO A 102 16.12 13.38 8.67
C PRO A 102 16.41 12.09 9.45
N GLU A 103 15.70 11.86 10.56
CA GLU A 103 15.89 10.66 11.38
C GLU A 103 15.05 9.47 10.92
N ILE A 104 14.29 9.55 9.81
CA ILE A 104 13.37 8.50 9.37
C ILE A 104 14.07 7.15 9.17
N MET A 105 15.28 7.16 8.60
CA MET A 105 16.06 5.94 8.32
C MET A 105 16.65 5.27 9.56
N THR A 106 16.59 5.94 10.72
CA THR A 106 16.85 5.29 12.01
C THR A 106 15.67 4.40 12.43
N LYS A 107 14.46 4.70 11.96
CA LYS A 107 13.20 4.03 12.35
C LYS A 107 12.76 2.96 11.35
N ILE A 108 13.01 3.16 10.07
CA ILE A 108 12.54 2.27 9.00
C ILE A 108 13.71 1.68 8.21
N GLN A 109 13.45 0.56 7.56
CA GLN A 109 14.33 0.00 6.55
C GLN A 109 13.50 -0.53 5.38
N PHE A 110 13.94 -0.28 4.15
CA PHE A 110 13.27 -0.80 2.96
C PHE A 110 13.83 -2.18 2.59
N GLN A 111 12.94 -3.08 2.24
CA GLN A 111 13.28 -4.37 1.68
C GLN A 111 12.45 -4.59 0.43
N LEU A 112 13.11 -4.91 -0.68
CA LEU A 112 12.41 -5.31 -1.90
C LEU A 112 11.97 -6.77 -1.79
N SER A 113 10.76 -7.04 -2.25
CA SER A 113 10.20 -8.38 -2.35
C SER A 113 11.12 -9.26 -3.21
N THR A 114 11.34 -10.51 -2.79
CA THR A 114 12.17 -11.45 -3.56
C THR A 114 11.50 -11.80 -4.89
N LYS A 115 12.07 -11.35 -6.01
CA LYS A 115 11.72 -11.82 -7.34
C LYS A 115 12.86 -12.70 -7.87
N PRO A 116 12.79 -14.03 -7.69
CA PRO A 116 13.86 -14.90 -8.16
C PRO A 116 14.01 -14.75 -9.67
N SER A 117 15.22 -14.39 -10.10
CA SER A 117 15.58 -14.21 -11.50
C SER A 117 15.49 -15.54 -12.26
N LYS A 118 15.44 -15.50 -13.59
CA LYS A 118 15.41 -16.74 -14.40
C LYS A 118 16.60 -17.65 -14.11
N GLN A 119 17.77 -17.07 -13.82
CA GLN A 119 19.00 -17.80 -13.50
C GLN A 119 18.94 -18.42 -12.10
N GLU A 120 18.42 -17.70 -11.11
CA GLU A 120 18.24 -18.22 -9.74
C GLU A 120 17.18 -19.34 -9.69
N LYS A 121 16.13 -19.24 -10.51
CA LYS A 121 15.14 -20.31 -10.67
C LYS A 121 15.76 -21.57 -11.27
N ALA A 122 16.59 -21.42 -12.30
CA ALA A 122 17.32 -22.52 -12.91
C ALA A 122 18.31 -23.18 -11.93
N ALA A 123 19.02 -22.38 -11.13
CA ALA A 123 19.95 -22.88 -10.10
C ALA A 123 19.24 -23.58 -8.92
N GLN A 124 17.98 -23.23 -8.63
CA GLN A 124 17.16 -23.86 -7.60
C GLN A 124 16.30 -25.03 -8.13
N GLU A 125 16.45 -25.41 -9.41
CA GLU A 125 15.59 -26.39 -10.12
C GLU A 125 14.08 -26.08 -10.02
N LYS A 126 13.72 -24.83 -9.73
CA LYS A 126 12.33 -24.40 -9.61
C LYS A 126 11.82 -23.94 -10.96
N SER A 127 10.94 -24.73 -11.56
CA SER A 127 10.18 -24.32 -12.76
C SER A 127 8.88 -23.62 -12.35
N GLY A 128 8.45 -22.63 -13.13
CA GLY A 128 7.16 -21.96 -12.95
C GLY A 128 7.14 -20.75 -11.99
N PHE A 129 5.95 -20.51 -11.42
CA PHE A 129 5.69 -19.37 -10.52
C PHE A 129 6.21 -19.68 -9.11
N VAL A 130 7.14 -18.86 -8.62
CA VAL A 130 7.64 -18.93 -7.25
C VAL A 130 6.97 -17.79 -6.49
N PRO A 131 6.11 -18.08 -5.49
CA PRO A 131 5.48 -17.03 -4.69
C PRO A 131 6.52 -16.17 -4.00
N ALA A 132 6.41 -14.86 -4.15
CA ALA A 132 7.23 -13.93 -3.38
C ALA A 132 6.82 -13.95 -1.90
N ILE A 133 7.81 -13.93 -1.02
CA ILE A 133 7.59 -14.03 0.43
C ILE A 133 6.70 -12.86 0.89
N ALA A 134 5.65 -13.18 1.66
CA ALA A 134 4.67 -12.26 2.24
C ALA A 134 3.79 -11.43 1.27
N ARG A 135 4.04 -11.42 -0.04
CA ARG A 135 3.21 -10.66 -1.00
C ARG A 135 1.75 -11.12 -1.03
N TRP A 136 1.48 -12.40 -0.84
CA TRP A 136 0.11 -12.93 -0.80
C TRP A 136 -0.77 -12.27 0.27
N VAL A 137 -0.17 -11.73 1.34
CA VAL A 137 -0.89 -11.07 2.44
C VAL A 137 -1.58 -9.79 1.93
N ILE A 138 -0.86 -8.95 1.16
CA ILE A 138 -1.41 -7.69 0.64
C ILE A 138 -2.41 -7.93 -0.48
N GLU A 139 -2.15 -8.91 -1.35
CA GLU A 139 -3.09 -9.30 -2.40
C GLU A 139 -4.40 -9.83 -1.81
N ARG A 140 -4.33 -10.55 -0.69
CA ARG A 140 -5.52 -11.00 0.05
C ARG A 140 -6.26 -9.82 0.68
N SER A 141 -5.56 -8.82 1.21
CA SER A 141 -6.18 -7.58 1.73
C SER A 141 -6.87 -6.79 0.61
N ASN A 142 -6.24 -6.69 -0.56
CA ASN A 142 -6.86 -6.16 -1.78
C ASN A 142 -8.13 -6.94 -2.14
N ALA A 143 -8.08 -8.28 -2.10
CA ALA A 143 -9.27 -9.11 -2.36
C ALA A 143 -10.40 -8.89 -1.34
N TRP A 144 -10.09 -8.58 -0.07
CA TRP A 144 -11.13 -8.20 0.90
C TRP A 144 -11.80 -6.87 0.56
N MET A 145 -11.04 -5.89 0.05
CA MET A 145 -11.61 -4.63 -0.44
C MET A 145 -12.53 -4.86 -1.63
N GLU A 146 -12.13 -5.70 -2.59
CA GLU A 146 -12.96 -6.03 -3.76
C GLU A 146 -14.27 -6.74 -3.38
N ARG A 147 -14.28 -7.53 -2.31
CA ARG A 147 -15.51 -8.13 -1.75
C ARG A 147 -16.43 -7.10 -1.09
N CYS A 148 -15.92 -5.93 -0.74
CA CYS A 148 -16.72 -4.82 -0.25
C CYS A 148 -17.31 -4.08 -1.46
N LYS A 149 -18.58 -4.36 -1.81
CA LYS A 149 -19.22 -3.82 -3.03
C LYS A 149 -19.12 -2.31 -3.22
N ILE A 150 -19.04 -1.54 -2.13
CA ILE A 150 -18.86 -0.07 -2.18
C ILE A 150 -17.48 0.35 -2.70
N LEU A 151 -16.50 -0.56 -2.73
CA LEU A 151 -15.12 -0.33 -3.16
C LEU A 151 -14.79 -0.96 -4.51
N VAL A 152 -15.70 -1.70 -5.18
CA VAL A 152 -15.43 -2.30 -6.50
C VAL A 152 -15.10 -1.24 -7.57
N LYS A 153 -15.62 -0.03 -7.38
CA LYS A 153 -15.26 1.19 -8.09
C LYS A 153 -15.11 2.30 -7.07
N ASN A 154 -14.47 3.39 -7.44
CA ASN A 154 -14.54 4.59 -6.64
C ASN A 154 -15.81 5.37 -6.97
N PHE A 155 -16.75 5.37 -6.03
CA PHE A 155 -18.00 6.16 -6.11
C PHE A 155 -17.86 7.54 -5.48
N GLU A 156 -16.74 7.80 -4.79
CA GLU A 156 -16.56 8.99 -3.98
C GLU A 156 -16.08 10.17 -4.80
N ARG A 157 -16.62 11.36 -4.48
CA ARG A 157 -16.27 12.61 -5.16
C ARG A 157 -14.86 13.09 -4.80
N THR A 158 -14.46 12.93 -3.54
CA THR A 158 -13.19 13.40 -2.97
C THR A 158 -12.30 12.22 -2.51
N LEU A 159 -10.98 12.42 -2.54
CA LEU A 159 -10.00 11.41 -2.10
C LEU A 159 -10.09 11.14 -0.59
N VAL A 160 -10.45 12.15 0.21
CA VAL A 160 -10.66 12.01 1.65
C VAL A 160 -11.81 11.04 1.93
N SER A 161 -12.95 11.20 1.22
CA SER A 161 -14.09 10.28 1.38
C SER A 161 -13.74 8.88 0.88
N ALA A 162 -13.01 8.75 -0.23
CA ALA A 162 -12.51 7.47 -0.72
C ALA A 162 -11.66 6.74 0.33
N THR A 163 -10.72 7.45 0.96
CA THR A 163 -9.87 6.91 2.03
C THR A 163 -10.69 6.51 3.26
N ALA A 164 -11.69 7.32 3.65
CA ALA A 164 -12.60 6.99 4.74
C ALA A 164 -13.39 5.69 4.45
N LYS A 165 -13.84 5.46 3.21
CA LYS A 165 -14.49 4.20 2.82
C LYS A 165 -13.56 3.00 2.91
N LEU A 166 -12.27 3.15 2.57
CA LEU A 166 -11.26 2.10 2.77
C LEU A 166 -11.14 1.76 4.26
N ASN A 167 -11.01 2.77 5.12
CA ASN A 167 -10.91 2.58 6.57
C ASN A 167 -12.15 1.88 7.13
N LEU A 168 -13.35 2.31 6.74
CA LEU A 168 -14.61 1.65 7.14
C LEU A 168 -14.68 0.19 6.71
N CYS A 169 -14.15 -0.16 5.52
CA CYS A 169 -14.09 -1.54 5.07
C CYS A 169 -13.27 -2.42 6.03
N PHE A 170 -12.07 -1.96 6.41
CA PHE A 170 -11.21 -2.71 7.33
C PHE A 170 -11.74 -2.70 8.77
N ILE A 171 -12.32 -1.60 9.25
CA ILE A 171 -12.99 -1.54 10.56
C ILE A 171 -14.11 -2.58 10.63
N ARG A 172 -14.98 -2.63 9.62
CA ARG A 172 -16.04 -3.64 9.52
C ARG A 172 -15.48 -5.06 9.51
N LEU A 173 -14.37 -5.29 8.81
CA LEU A 173 -13.71 -6.61 8.78
C LEU A 173 -13.15 -7.00 10.16
N MET A 174 -12.50 -6.07 10.86
CA MET A 174 -11.96 -6.29 12.20
C MET A 174 -13.08 -6.61 13.20
N ILE A 175 -14.15 -5.81 13.21
CA ILE A 175 -15.33 -6.05 14.08
C ILE A 175 -15.93 -7.43 13.84
N LYS A 176 -16.10 -7.84 12.57
CA LYS A 176 -16.64 -9.16 12.23
C LYS A 176 -15.76 -10.31 12.74
N ARG A 177 -14.44 -10.14 12.74
CA ARG A 177 -13.50 -11.15 13.25
C ARG A 177 -13.52 -11.22 14.76
N LEU A 178 -13.59 -10.07 15.44
CA LEU A 178 -13.69 -10.01 16.90
C LEU A 178 -15.00 -10.60 17.42
N ALA A 179 -16.10 -10.42 16.68
CA ALA A 179 -17.41 -10.95 17.04
C ALA A 179 -17.65 -12.41 16.60
N ALA A 180 -16.69 -13.05 15.92
CA ALA A 180 -16.84 -14.43 15.51
C ALA A 180 -16.72 -15.35 16.74
N PRO A 181 -17.62 -16.34 16.92
CA PRO A 181 -17.48 -17.30 18.01
C PRO A 181 -16.16 -18.08 17.86
N SER A 182 -15.50 -18.30 18.99
CA SER A 182 -14.23 -19.06 19.09
C SER A 182 -14.42 -20.53 18.77
#